data_AF-A0A388K7U5-F1
#
_entry.id   AF-A0A388K7U5-F1
#
_cell.length_a   1.000
_cell.length_b   1.000
_cell.length_c   1.000
_cell.angle_alpha   90.00
_cell.angle_beta   90.00
_cell.angle_gamma   90.00
#
_symmetry.space_group_name_H-M   'P 1'
#
loop_
_entity.id
_entity.type
_entity.pdbx_description
1 polymer ?
#
loop_
_entity_poly.entity_id
_entity_poly.type
_entity_poly.pdbx_seq_one_letter_code
_entity_poly.pdbx_strand_id
1 'polypeptide(L)'
;MAGGSGGYGGYGYGYGGGLRPCVETLEATIAGIKVHQDAEIAKERRKREEEERIKKENEEEEQRLREKKAREDFQTEMKKEINSKLDITKMKVEIESLRKALRNDNGASSSENAFDKYKRELEEKRARSDRRLAAMEDEIARLKMVNDEAVDAADVWKREVLRPGNKRGSVAVTATPIPRTRTCARVTPIPSPSVEDLKLKEKVEHQEREIELLREWWLRELNGRRQAEQEVDRLKEKMARLEVGRRTPLASNLKTRLDKVATATAGKGKRPMSPATQAVEANDREAFLVDTRRALETLKKEKIVELFAKEGVSYSTLEKTKEELVLKRAEVAFGKDRIGTLKKSGVVLRDVTEDAEQGTDNSTEVNDDSAHS
;
A
#
# COMPACT_ATOMS: atom_id res chain seq x y z
N MET A 1 -1.30 -19.52 80.77
CA MET A 1 -2.67 -19.92 80.38
C MET A 1 -2.49 -21.06 79.39
N ALA A 2 -2.42 -22.33 79.79
CA ALA A 2 -3.43 -23.15 80.46
C ALA A 2 -4.77 -23.11 79.71
N GLY A 3 -5.05 -24.17 78.96
CA GLY A 3 -6.26 -24.37 78.18
C GLY A 3 -6.24 -25.74 77.50
N GLY A 4 -6.35 -26.80 78.32
CA GLY A 4 -6.64 -28.15 77.85
C GLY A 4 -8.14 -28.37 77.67
N SER A 5 -8.50 -29.30 76.79
CA SER A 5 -9.79 -29.99 76.64
C SER A 5 -9.80 -30.57 75.22
N GLY A 6 -10.13 -31.82 74.93
CA GLY A 6 -10.65 -32.91 75.72
C GLY A 6 -10.77 -34.09 74.75
N GLY A 7 -10.31 -35.27 75.18
CA GLY A 7 -10.53 -36.50 74.45
C GLY A 7 -11.99 -36.92 74.55
N TYR A 8 -12.56 -37.33 73.42
CA TYR A 8 -13.72 -38.21 73.39
C TYR A 8 -13.36 -39.38 72.49
N GLY A 9 -13.28 -40.56 73.11
CA GLY A 9 -13.19 -41.84 72.44
C GLY A 9 -14.48 -42.13 71.68
N GLY A 10 -14.32 -42.55 70.42
CA GLY A 10 -15.37 -43.13 69.61
C GLY A 10 -14.97 -44.55 69.24
N TYR A 11 -15.52 -45.53 69.94
CA TYR A 11 -15.49 -46.93 69.55
C TYR A 11 -16.34 -47.10 68.29
N GLY A 12 -15.68 -47.26 67.13
CA GLY A 12 -16.31 -47.46 65.83
C GLY A 12 -15.95 -48.82 65.27
N TYR A 13 -16.96 -49.69 65.20
CA TYR A 13 -17.00 -51.03 64.62
C TYR A 13 -15.94 -51.34 63.53
N GLY A 14 -15.09 -52.33 63.84
CA GLY A 14 -14.14 -52.96 62.93
C GLY A 14 -14.79 -53.92 61.95
N TYR A 15 -15.49 -53.37 60.94
CA TYR A 15 -15.84 -54.04 59.69
C TYR A 15 -15.51 -53.10 58.54
N GLY A 16 -14.25 -53.08 58.09
CA GLY A 16 -13.84 -52.18 57.00
C GLY A 16 -12.39 -52.29 56.51
N GLY A 17 -11.67 -53.37 56.87
CA GLY A 17 -10.24 -53.51 56.60
C GLY A 17 -9.85 -53.99 55.18
N GLY A 18 -10.82 -54.31 54.31
CA GLY A 18 -10.55 -54.90 53.00
C GLY A 18 -10.40 -53.92 51.83
N LEU A 19 -10.86 -52.66 51.97
CA LEU A 19 -10.87 -51.70 50.87
C LEU A 19 -9.70 -50.69 50.92
N ARG A 20 -9.05 -50.50 52.07
CA ARG A 20 -7.94 -49.53 52.22
C ARG A 20 -6.74 -49.83 51.32
N PRO A 21 -6.23 -51.06 51.20
CA PRO A 21 -5.06 -51.34 50.35
C PRO A 21 -5.35 -51.11 48.85
N CYS A 22 -6.59 -51.34 48.42
CA CYS A 22 -7.02 -51.10 47.04
C CYS A 22 -7.11 -49.60 46.72
N VAL A 23 -7.50 -48.77 47.69
CA VAL A 23 -7.55 -47.32 47.52
C VAL A 23 -6.14 -46.73 47.47
N GLU A 24 -5.23 -47.16 48.34
CA GLU A 24 -3.84 -46.70 48.35
C GLU A 24 -3.10 -47.02 47.03
N THR A 25 -3.36 -48.19 46.43
CA THR A 25 -2.78 -48.57 45.14
C THR A 25 -3.37 -47.79 43.96
N LEU A 26 -4.67 -47.46 44.00
CA LEU A 26 -5.31 -46.58 43.02
C LEU A 26 -4.82 -45.13 43.15
N GLU A 27 -4.68 -44.62 44.37
CA GLU A 27 -4.13 -43.28 44.62
C GLU A 27 -2.68 -43.17 44.12
N ALA A 28 -1.86 -44.19 44.35
CA ALA A 28 -0.48 -44.24 43.85
C ALA A 28 -0.42 -44.27 42.31
N THR A 29 -1.30 -45.03 41.65
CA THR A 29 -1.35 -45.07 40.18
C THR A 29 -1.87 -43.76 39.57
N ILE A 30 -2.89 -43.14 40.16
CA ILE A 30 -3.38 -41.82 39.74
C ILE A 30 -2.31 -40.74 39.94
N ALA A 31 -1.60 -40.76 41.08
CA ALA A 31 -0.49 -39.85 41.32
C ALA A 31 0.63 -40.03 40.27
N GLY A 32 0.95 -41.29 39.92
CA GLY A 32 1.92 -41.59 38.85
C GLY A 32 1.50 -41.06 37.48
N ILE A 33 0.23 -41.24 37.09
CA ILE A 33 -0.32 -40.71 35.83
C ILE A 33 -0.24 -39.18 35.81
N LYS A 34 -0.59 -38.53 36.92
CA LYS A 34 -0.54 -37.06 37.04
C LYS A 34 0.89 -36.53 36.88
N VAL A 35 1.86 -37.14 37.57
CA VAL A 35 3.28 -36.74 37.45
C VAL A 35 3.78 -36.92 36.02
N HIS A 36 3.38 -37.99 35.32
CA HIS A 36 3.74 -38.19 33.91
C HIS A 36 3.13 -37.11 33.00
N GLN A 37 1.85 -36.79 33.19
CA GLN A 37 1.15 -35.78 32.40
C GLN A 37 1.70 -34.37 32.64
N ASP A 38 1.98 -34.01 33.90
CA ASP A 38 2.61 -32.73 34.26
C ASP A 38 4.03 -32.64 33.64
N ALA A 39 4.79 -33.73 33.64
CA ALA A 39 6.11 -33.78 33.00
C ALA A 39 6.02 -33.66 31.46
N GLU A 40 4.99 -34.22 30.84
CA GLU A 40 4.76 -34.11 29.39
C GLU A 40 4.35 -32.69 28.99
N ILE A 41 3.43 -32.07 29.73
CA ILE A 41 3.03 -30.66 29.54
C ILE A 41 4.24 -29.74 29.72
N ALA A 42 5.10 -30.00 30.71
CA ALA A 42 6.33 -29.24 30.93
C ALA A 42 7.33 -29.37 29.76
N LYS A 43 7.48 -30.56 29.18
CA LYS A 43 8.31 -30.78 27.99
C LYS A 43 7.76 -30.06 26.76
N GLU A 44 6.45 -30.13 26.55
CA GLU A 44 5.80 -29.46 25.42
C GLU A 44 5.91 -27.94 25.52
N ARG A 45 5.71 -27.39 26.72
CA ARG A 45 5.89 -25.96 26.98
C ARG A 45 7.33 -25.51 26.72
N ARG A 46 8.33 -26.28 27.18
CA ARG A 46 9.75 -26.00 26.92
C ARG A 46 10.06 -25.99 25.41
N LYS A 47 9.49 -26.93 24.65
CA LYS A 47 9.67 -27.01 23.20
C LYS A 47 9.07 -25.79 22.48
N ARG A 48 7.87 -25.35 22.88
CA ARG A 48 7.25 -24.12 22.32
C ARG A 48 8.07 -22.87 22.64
N GLU A 49 8.57 -22.74 23.87
CA GLU A 49 9.42 -21.61 24.27
C GLU A 49 10.75 -21.58 23.49
N GLU A 50 11.33 -22.74 23.16
CA GLU A 50 12.54 -22.84 22.34
C GLU A 50 12.28 -22.48 20.87
N GLU A 51 11.17 -22.95 20.29
CA GLU A 51 10.74 -22.59 18.93
C GLU A 51 10.45 -21.08 18.81
N GLU A 52 9.84 -20.47 19.83
CA GLU A 52 9.59 -19.03 19.88
C GLU A 52 10.90 -18.22 19.97
N ARG A 53 11.89 -18.71 20.71
CA ARG A 53 13.23 -18.09 20.77
C ARG A 53 13.94 -18.14 19.44
N ILE A 54 13.93 -19.28 18.76
CA ILE A 54 14.54 -19.43 17.42
C ILE A 54 13.83 -18.53 16.42
N LYS A 55 12.50 -18.47 16.47
CA LYS A 55 11.72 -17.58 15.61
C LYS A 55 12.08 -16.11 15.82
N LYS A 56 12.22 -15.67 17.08
CA LYS A 56 12.62 -14.31 17.42
C LYS A 56 14.04 -13.98 16.94
N GLU A 57 14.98 -14.92 17.06
CA GLU A 57 16.36 -14.75 16.59
C GLU A 57 16.42 -14.64 15.05
N ASN A 58 15.66 -15.47 14.33
CA ASN A 58 15.56 -15.39 12.87
C ASN A 58 14.94 -14.07 12.38
N GLU A 59 13.88 -13.59 13.05
CA GLU A 59 13.27 -12.29 12.74
C GLU A 59 14.25 -11.12 12.97
N GLU A 60 15.06 -11.19 14.03
CA GLU A 60 16.09 -10.19 14.31
C GLU A 60 17.24 -10.25 13.28
N GLU A 61 17.69 -11.44 12.88
CA GLU A 61 18.71 -11.61 11.86
C GLU A 61 18.23 -11.08 10.49
N GLU A 62 16.96 -11.34 10.14
CA GLU A 62 16.35 -10.79 8.93
C GLU A 62 16.31 -9.25 8.96
N GLN A 63 15.98 -8.64 10.10
CA GLN A 63 16.04 -7.18 10.26
C GLN A 63 17.46 -6.64 10.05
N ARG A 64 18.48 -7.30 10.61
CA ARG A 64 19.89 -6.90 10.41
C ARG A 64 20.31 -6.97 8.95
N LEU A 65 19.88 -8.00 8.22
CA LEU A 65 20.17 -8.13 6.79
C LEU A 65 19.47 -7.04 5.95
N ARG A 66 18.20 -6.74 6.26
CA ARG A 66 17.46 -5.66 5.59
C ARG A 66 18.10 -4.30 5.84
N GLU A 67 18.54 -4.03 7.07
CA GLU A 67 19.24 -2.78 7.40
C GLU A 67 20.60 -2.69 6.70
N LYS A 68 21.38 -3.78 6.68
CA LYS A 68 22.65 -3.83 5.96
C LYS A 68 22.46 -3.55 4.48
N LYS A 69 21.48 -4.18 3.85
CA LYS A 69 21.14 -3.96 2.44
C LYS A 69 20.72 -2.50 2.19
N ALA A 70 19.89 -1.91 3.05
CA ALA A 70 19.48 -0.52 2.92
C ALA A 70 20.67 0.46 3.01
N ARG A 71 21.66 0.17 3.87
CA ARG A 71 22.90 0.97 3.95
C ARG A 71 23.74 0.86 2.68
N GLU A 72 23.85 -0.35 2.11
CA GLU A 72 24.57 -0.57 0.85
C GLU A 72 23.86 0.14 -0.31
N ASP A 73 22.55 0.00 -0.42
CA ASP A 73 21.73 0.66 -1.45
C ASP A 73 21.89 2.19 -1.36
N PHE A 74 21.79 2.78 -0.16
CA PHE A 74 22.02 4.21 0.06
C PHE A 74 23.41 4.67 -0.38
N GLN A 75 24.46 3.89 -0.09
CA GLN A 75 25.82 4.21 -0.54
C GLN A 75 25.95 4.13 -2.07
N THR A 76 25.33 3.15 -2.73
CA THR A 76 25.35 3.05 -4.19
C THR A 76 24.62 4.21 -4.86
N GLU A 77 23.49 4.62 -4.29
CA GLU A 77 22.72 5.77 -4.77
C GLU A 77 23.50 7.07 -4.63
N MET A 78 24.12 7.31 -3.48
CA MET A 78 24.97 8.48 -3.25
C MET A 78 26.16 8.53 -4.22
N LYS A 79 26.83 7.39 -4.48
CA LYS A 79 27.91 7.31 -5.47
C LYS A 79 27.42 7.63 -6.87
N LYS A 80 26.24 7.11 -7.26
CA LYS A 80 25.62 7.40 -8.55
C LYS A 80 25.26 8.87 -8.68
N GLU A 81 24.73 9.49 -7.63
CA GLU A 81 24.41 10.91 -7.61
C GLU A 81 25.67 11.78 -7.74
N ILE A 82 26.73 11.47 -6.99
CA ILE A 82 28.02 12.18 -7.09
C ILE A 82 28.60 12.07 -8.51
N ASN A 83 28.61 10.87 -9.10
CA ASN A 83 29.10 10.68 -10.47
C ASN A 83 28.26 11.48 -11.49
N SER A 84 26.94 11.49 -11.33
CA SER A 84 26.05 12.28 -12.20
C SER A 84 26.32 13.79 -12.06
N LYS A 85 26.59 14.28 -10.85
CA LYS A 85 26.95 15.69 -10.59
C LYS A 85 28.31 16.02 -11.21
N LEU A 86 29.29 15.12 -11.13
CA LEU A 86 30.59 15.28 -11.77
C LEU A 86 30.46 15.41 -13.28
N ASP A 87 29.67 14.56 -13.93
CA ASP A 87 29.42 14.65 -15.38
C ASP A 87 28.75 15.98 -15.77
N ILE A 88 27.78 16.45 -14.98
CA ILE A 88 27.15 17.76 -15.18
C ILE A 88 28.18 18.89 -15.04
N THR A 89 29.07 18.84 -14.05
CA THR A 89 30.12 19.86 -13.90
C THR A 89 31.11 19.85 -15.07
N LYS A 90 31.50 18.67 -15.56
CA LYS A 90 32.39 18.52 -16.72
C LYS A 90 31.76 19.13 -17.97
N MET A 91 30.49 18.80 -18.25
CA MET A 91 29.74 19.40 -19.36
C MET A 91 29.61 20.91 -19.23
N LYS A 92 29.40 21.44 -18.01
CA LYS A 92 29.35 22.90 -17.78
C LYS A 92 30.67 23.58 -18.11
N VAL A 93 31.80 23.02 -17.68
CA VAL A 93 33.14 23.55 -17.98
C VAL A 93 33.41 23.52 -19.48
N GLU A 94 33.04 22.43 -20.16
CA GLU A 94 33.19 22.32 -21.61
C GLU A 94 32.34 23.36 -22.36
N ILE A 95 31.07 23.54 -21.96
CA ILE A 95 30.19 24.58 -22.51
C ILE A 95 30.76 25.98 -22.27
N GLU A 96 31.30 26.25 -21.09
CA GLU A 96 31.90 27.54 -20.76
C GLU A 96 33.19 27.81 -21.57
N SER A 97 34.02 26.78 -21.75
CA SER A 97 35.21 26.84 -22.62
C SER A 97 34.83 27.14 -24.07
N LEU A 98 33.85 26.42 -24.63
CA LEU A 98 33.34 26.66 -25.99
C LEU A 98 32.75 28.07 -26.15
N ARG A 99 32.00 28.54 -25.15
CA ARG A 99 31.48 29.93 -25.14
C ARG A 99 32.59 30.98 -25.05
N LYS A 100 33.67 30.70 -24.32
CA LYS A 100 34.82 31.61 -24.21
C LYS A 100 35.62 31.66 -25.50
N ALA A 101 35.81 30.53 -26.17
CA ALA A 101 36.39 30.48 -27.52
C ALA A 101 35.56 31.31 -28.51
N LEU A 102 34.23 31.14 -28.50
CA LEU A 102 33.33 31.91 -29.36
C LEU A 102 33.36 33.44 -29.07
N ARG A 103 33.53 33.83 -27.80
CA ARG A 103 33.66 35.24 -27.40
C ARG A 103 34.99 35.87 -27.80
N ASN A 104 36.06 35.09 -27.86
CA ASN A 104 37.37 35.60 -28.27
C ASN A 104 37.44 35.84 -29.79
N ASP A 105 36.65 35.12 -30.59
CA ASP A 105 36.62 35.27 -32.05
C ASP A 105 35.66 36.37 -32.54
N ASN A 106 34.60 36.68 -31.77
CA ASN A 106 33.68 37.78 -32.08
C ASN A 106 33.93 38.99 -31.16
N GLY A 107 34.93 39.78 -31.53
CA GLY A 107 35.16 41.11 -30.96
C GLY A 107 33.92 42.00 -31.13
N ALA A 108 33.52 42.61 -30.02
CA ALA A 108 32.49 43.65 -29.90
C ALA A 108 31.04 43.23 -30.22
N SER A 109 30.20 43.14 -29.18
CA SER A 109 29.18 44.16 -28.99
C SER A 109 28.46 44.01 -27.65
N SER A 110 28.16 45.17 -27.07
CA SER A 110 27.46 45.45 -25.83
C SER A 110 26.02 44.88 -25.81
N SER A 111 25.87 43.58 -25.53
CA SER A 111 24.61 43.05 -25.02
C SER A 111 24.84 42.51 -23.62
N GLU A 112 24.53 43.35 -22.64
CA GLU A 112 24.42 42.99 -21.24
C GLU A 112 23.50 41.77 -21.15
N ASN A 113 24.12 40.64 -20.81
CA ASN A 113 23.72 39.30 -21.24
C ASN A 113 22.38 38.89 -20.62
N ALA A 114 21.42 38.46 -21.46
CA ALA A 114 20.22 37.74 -21.01
C ALA A 114 20.53 36.58 -20.03
N PHE A 115 21.74 36.02 -20.11
CA PHE A 115 22.26 35.03 -19.18
C PHE A 115 22.41 35.54 -17.74
N ASP A 116 22.91 36.75 -17.54
CA ASP A 116 23.08 37.34 -16.21
C ASP A 116 21.71 37.66 -15.58
N LYS A 117 20.75 38.08 -16.41
CA LYS A 117 19.35 38.25 -16.00
C LYS A 117 18.73 36.92 -15.55
N TYR A 118 18.93 35.84 -16.31
CA TYR A 118 18.45 34.50 -15.94
C TYR A 118 19.09 33.97 -14.66
N LYS A 119 20.40 34.18 -14.48
CA LYS A 119 21.13 33.80 -13.27
C LYS A 119 20.56 34.53 -12.03
N ARG A 120 20.34 35.83 -12.14
CA ARG A 120 19.74 36.65 -11.09
C ARG A 120 18.31 36.20 -10.74
N GLU A 121 17.49 35.89 -11.74
CA GLU A 121 16.12 35.39 -11.53
C GLU A 121 16.10 34.03 -10.83
N LEU A 122 17.06 33.14 -11.15
CA LEU A 122 17.20 31.84 -10.49
C LEU A 122 17.60 32.01 -9.01
N GLU A 123 18.56 32.88 -8.73
CA GLU A 123 18.99 33.21 -7.36
C GLU A 123 17.83 33.84 -6.56
N GLU A 124 17.02 34.71 -7.19
CA GLU A 124 15.85 35.30 -6.54
C GLU A 124 14.77 34.24 -6.23
N LYS A 125 14.48 33.32 -7.15
CA LYS A 125 13.54 32.22 -6.91
C LYS A 125 14.01 31.32 -5.77
N ARG A 126 15.31 31.02 -5.71
CA ARG A 126 15.91 30.25 -4.61
C ARG A 126 15.77 31.00 -3.29
N ALA A 127 16.18 32.26 -3.23
CA ALA A 127 16.04 33.10 -2.04
C ALA A 127 14.58 33.23 -1.57
N ARG A 128 13.62 33.30 -2.49
CA ARG A 128 12.19 33.32 -2.17
C ARG A 128 11.71 32.01 -1.55
N SER A 129 12.17 30.88 -2.08
CA SER A 129 11.87 29.56 -1.51
C SER A 129 12.48 29.39 -0.13
N ASP A 130 13.74 29.80 0.05
CA ASP A 130 14.46 29.69 1.33
C ASP A 130 13.78 30.52 2.42
N ARG A 131 13.32 31.74 2.10
CA ARG A 131 12.52 32.57 3.03
C ARG A 131 11.20 31.90 3.43
N ARG A 132 10.52 31.24 2.49
CA ARG A 132 9.27 30.53 2.77
C ARG A 132 9.52 29.32 3.67
N LEU A 133 10.61 28.59 3.47
CA LEU A 133 11.00 27.47 4.33
C LEU A 133 11.34 27.95 5.74
N ALA A 134 12.17 28.98 5.88
CA ALA A 134 12.51 29.56 7.18
C ALA A 134 11.26 30.02 7.96
N ALA A 135 10.31 30.67 7.30
CA ALA A 135 9.05 31.09 7.94
C ALA A 135 8.19 29.90 8.41
N MET A 136 8.20 28.77 7.69
CA MET A 136 7.50 27.56 8.13
C MET A 136 8.22 26.87 9.29
N GLU A 137 9.57 26.86 9.30
CA GLU A 137 10.37 26.34 10.40
C GLU A 137 10.15 27.12 11.69
N ASP A 138 10.10 28.46 11.61
CA ASP A 138 9.78 29.34 12.74
C ASP A 138 8.38 29.06 13.31
N GLU A 139 7.37 28.87 12.45
CA GLU A 139 6.01 28.55 12.89
C GLU A 139 5.92 27.16 13.55
N ILE A 140 6.65 26.16 13.02
CA ILE A 140 6.74 24.84 13.65
C ILE A 140 7.41 24.94 15.03
N ALA A 141 8.49 25.72 15.15
CA ALA A 141 9.17 25.94 16.42
C ALA A 141 8.25 26.62 17.44
N ARG A 142 7.50 27.64 17.01
CA ARG A 142 6.52 28.35 17.84
C ARG A 142 5.40 27.42 18.31
N LEU A 143 4.84 26.59 17.41
CA LEU A 143 3.78 25.65 17.75
C LEU A 143 4.26 24.56 18.73
N LYS A 144 5.49 24.09 18.60
CA LYS A 144 6.10 23.15 19.57
C LYS A 144 6.19 23.78 20.95
N MET A 145 6.71 25.00 21.05
CA MET A 145 6.82 25.72 22.32
C MET A 145 5.46 25.89 23.00
N VAL A 146 4.41 26.28 22.26
CA VAL A 146 3.04 26.41 22.82
C VAL A 146 2.47 25.06 23.26
N ASN A 147 2.80 23.97 22.56
CA ASN A 147 2.38 22.62 22.95
C ASN A 147 3.07 22.20 24.25
N ASP A 148 4.38 22.38 24.34
CA ASP A 148 5.17 22.07 25.53
C ASP A 148 4.65 22.86 26.74
N GLU A 149 4.36 24.16 26.58
CA GLU A 149 3.74 25.00 27.62
C GLU A 149 2.35 24.48 28.06
N ALA A 150 1.53 24.03 27.11
CA ALA A 150 0.21 23.47 27.41
C ALA A 150 0.31 22.12 28.15
N VAL A 151 1.29 21.29 27.80
CA VAL A 151 1.59 20.03 28.50
C VAL A 151 2.08 20.33 29.92
N ASP A 152 3.02 21.26 30.08
CA ASP A 152 3.51 21.69 31.40
C ASP A 152 2.37 22.23 32.26
N ALA A 153 1.48 23.05 31.69
CA ALA A 153 0.30 23.56 32.39
C ALA A 153 -0.64 22.42 32.81
N ALA A 154 -0.90 21.45 31.93
CA ALA A 154 -1.72 20.28 32.26
C ALA A 154 -1.10 19.46 33.41
N ASP A 155 0.22 19.30 33.43
CA ASP A 155 0.93 18.61 34.50
C ASP A 155 0.92 19.38 35.83
N VAL A 156 0.95 20.71 35.79
CA VAL A 156 0.73 21.55 36.99
C VAL A 156 -0.69 21.38 37.52
N TRP A 157 -1.71 21.44 36.65
CA TRP A 157 -3.10 21.21 37.04
C TRP A 157 -3.31 19.80 37.62
N LYS A 158 -2.72 18.78 37.00
CA LYS A 158 -2.75 17.40 37.49
C LYS A 158 -2.15 17.28 38.90
N ARG A 159 -1.01 17.93 39.15
CA ARG A 159 -0.38 17.97 40.48
C ARG A 159 -1.22 18.73 41.50
N GLU A 160 -1.85 19.83 41.13
CA GLU A 160 -2.68 20.64 42.03
C GLU A 160 -4.01 19.93 42.39
N VAL A 161 -4.61 19.21 41.46
CA VAL A 161 -5.79 18.36 41.72
C VAL A 161 -5.47 17.24 42.70
N LEU A 162 -4.26 16.67 42.62
CA LEU A 162 -3.80 15.61 43.51
C LEU A 162 -3.24 16.12 44.85
N ARG A 163 -3.19 17.45 45.07
CA ARG A 163 -2.59 18.03 46.28
C ARG A 163 -3.40 17.65 47.53
N PRO A 164 -2.80 16.95 48.51
CA PRO A 164 -3.48 16.63 49.77
C PRO A 164 -3.94 17.91 50.48
N GLY A 165 -5.25 18.10 50.61
CA GLY A 165 -5.85 19.31 51.20
C GLY A 165 -6.73 20.13 50.25
N ASN A 166 -6.79 19.81 48.95
CA ASN A 166 -7.77 20.42 48.05
C ASN A 166 -9.18 19.84 48.27
N LYS A 167 -9.91 20.41 49.24
CA LYS A 167 -11.27 19.95 49.62
C LYS A 167 -12.38 20.30 48.63
N ARG A 168 -12.08 20.93 47.49
CA ARG A 168 -13.09 21.37 46.50
C ARG A 168 -13.38 20.34 45.39
N GLY A 169 -12.71 19.18 45.39
CA GLY A 169 -12.74 18.25 44.24
C GLY A 169 -13.24 16.83 44.49
N SER A 170 -13.64 16.46 45.70
CA SER A 170 -14.52 15.30 45.88
C SER A 170 -15.94 15.82 45.96
N VAL A 171 -16.51 16.21 44.82
CA VAL A 171 -17.95 16.02 44.65
C VAL A 171 -18.10 14.51 44.66
N ALA A 172 -18.24 13.94 45.87
CA ALA A 172 -18.94 12.69 46.01
C ALA A 172 -20.22 12.92 45.20
N VAL A 173 -20.36 12.19 44.08
CA VAL A 173 -21.64 12.03 43.42
C VAL A 173 -22.49 11.34 44.47
N THR A 174 -23.04 12.13 45.38
CA THR A 174 -23.97 11.69 46.40
C THR A 174 -25.12 11.14 45.60
N ALA A 175 -25.28 9.83 45.67
CA ALA A 175 -26.33 9.09 45.03
C ALA A 175 -27.61 9.91 45.05
N THR A 176 -28.12 10.22 43.87
CA THR A 176 -29.45 10.76 43.64
C THR A 176 -30.40 10.04 44.60
N PRO A 177 -31.15 10.75 45.47
CA PRO A 177 -32.02 10.08 46.44
C PRO A 177 -33.09 9.30 45.70
N ILE A 178 -32.91 7.98 45.64
CA ILE A 178 -33.83 7.04 45.01
C ILE A 178 -35.12 6.99 45.84
N PRO A 179 -36.29 7.29 45.26
CA PRO A 179 -37.58 7.07 45.91
C PRO A 179 -37.75 5.58 46.24
N ARG A 180 -38.22 5.35 47.46
CA ARG A 180 -38.39 4.06 48.13
C ARG A 180 -39.08 2.98 47.27
N THR A 181 -38.80 1.74 47.67
CA THR A 181 -39.48 0.47 47.38
C THR A 181 -39.10 -0.26 46.10
N ARG A 182 -38.04 -1.08 46.21
CA ARG A 182 -38.04 -2.48 45.74
C ARG A 182 -36.89 -3.24 46.40
N THR A 183 -37.24 -4.39 46.98
CA THR A 183 -36.36 -5.39 47.59
C THR A 183 -35.39 -5.92 46.54
N CYS A 184 -34.17 -5.41 46.50
CA CYS A 184 -33.08 -6.03 45.74
C CYS A 184 -32.40 -7.10 46.60
N ALA A 185 -32.19 -8.26 45.99
CA ALA A 185 -31.50 -9.40 46.53
C ALA A 185 -30.10 -9.03 47.05
N ARG A 186 -29.69 -9.72 48.11
CA ARG A 186 -28.38 -9.59 48.77
C ARG A 186 -27.28 -10.07 47.81
N VAL A 187 -26.81 -9.18 46.93
CA VAL A 187 -25.63 -9.41 46.10
C VAL A 187 -24.41 -9.04 46.93
N THR A 188 -23.50 -9.99 47.12
CA THR A 188 -22.17 -9.78 47.69
C THR A 188 -21.46 -8.65 46.94
N PRO A 189 -20.90 -7.64 47.63
CA PRO A 189 -20.16 -6.56 46.98
C PRO A 189 -19.02 -7.14 46.15
N ILE A 190 -19.05 -6.91 44.83
CA ILE A 190 -17.93 -7.21 43.96
C ILE A 190 -16.75 -6.35 44.47
N PRO A 191 -15.59 -6.94 44.77
CA PRO A 191 -14.44 -6.18 45.25
C PRO A 191 -14.10 -5.11 44.22
N SER A 192 -14.16 -3.85 44.65
CA SER A 192 -13.77 -2.70 43.85
C SER A 192 -12.33 -2.91 43.36
N PRO A 193 -12.04 -2.71 42.06
CA PRO A 193 -10.69 -2.87 41.54
C PRO A 193 -9.72 -1.99 42.33
N SER A 194 -8.54 -2.53 42.63
CA SER A 194 -7.51 -1.82 43.39
C SER A 194 -7.13 -0.55 42.63
N VAL A 195 -6.76 0.52 43.36
CA VAL A 195 -6.21 1.74 42.76
C VAL A 195 -4.98 1.44 41.89
N GLU A 196 -4.28 0.35 42.18
CA GLU A 196 -3.14 -0.15 41.41
C GLU A 196 -3.58 -0.75 40.08
N ASP A 197 -4.72 -1.46 40.03
CA ASP A 197 -5.29 -2.04 38.81
C ASP A 197 -5.69 -0.94 37.82
N LEU A 198 -6.25 0.17 38.32
CA LEU A 198 -6.59 1.33 37.49
C LEU A 198 -5.35 1.99 36.87
N LYS A 199 -4.27 2.15 37.65
CA LYS A 199 -3.00 2.68 37.12
C LYS A 199 -2.35 1.74 36.11
N LEU A 200 -2.46 0.43 36.31
CA LEU A 200 -1.94 -0.55 35.36
C LEU A 200 -2.72 -0.47 34.04
N LYS A 201 -4.05 -0.36 34.13
CA LYS A 201 -4.93 -0.20 32.96
C LYS A 201 -4.62 1.07 32.17
N GLU A 202 -4.44 2.21 32.83
CA GLU A 202 -4.08 3.47 32.16
C GLU A 202 -2.73 3.35 31.42
N LYS A 203 -1.74 2.67 32.01
CA LYS A 203 -0.45 2.40 31.34
C LYS A 203 -0.59 1.49 30.13
N VAL A 204 -1.41 0.44 30.24
CA VAL A 204 -1.70 -0.47 29.11
C VAL A 204 -2.39 0.28 27.98
N GLU A 205 -3.41 1.07 28.28
CA GLU A 205 -4.10 1.89 27.27
C GLU A 205 -3.16 2.92 26.62
N HIS A 206 -2.21 3.49 27.37
CA HIS A 206 -1.21 4.40 26.82
C HIS A 206 -0.24 3.68 25.86
N GLN A 207 0.25 2.51 26.27
CA GLN A 207 1.12 1.67 25.42
C GLN A 207 0.40 1.21 24.16
N GLU A 208 -0.88 0.85 24.25
CA GLU A 208 -1.69 0.47 23.09
C GLU A 208 -1.80 1.61 22.08
N ARG A 209 -2.05 2.84 22.54
CA ARG A 209 -2.09 4.03 21.66
C ARG A 209 -0.73 4.32 21.02
N GLU A 210 0.36 4.18 21.77
CA GLU A 210 1.71 4.37 21.22
C GLU A 210 2.03 3.31 20.15
N ILE A 211 1.67 2.05 20.39
CA ILE A 211 1.80 0.97 19.41
C ILE A 211 0.96 1.25 18.16
N GLU A 212 -0.25 1.77 18.32
CA GLU A 212 -1.13 2.12 17.18
C GLU A 212 -0.54 3.27 16.34
N LEU A 213 -0.03 4.33 16.97
CA LEU A 213 0.66 5.43 16.29
C LEU A 213 1.91 4.94 15.54
N LEU A 214 2.70 4.04 16.14
CA LEU A 214 3.86 3.45 15.49
C LEU A 214 3.45 2.62 14.27
N ARG A 215 2.38 1.83 14.37
CA ARG A 215 1.84 1.05 13.25
C ARG A 215 1.34 1.96 12.12
N GLU A 216 0.61 3.02 12.46
CA GLU A 216 0.13 4.00 11.47
C GLU A 216 1.31 4.72 10.78
N TRP A 217 2.33 5.12 11.54
CA TRP A 217 3.53 5.76 11.00
C TRP A 217 4.29 4.82 10.05
N TRP A 218 4.50 3.56 10.44
CA TRP A 218 5.13 2.54 9.60
C TRP A 218 4.35 2.31 8.30
N LEU A 219 3.01 2.26 8.36
CA LEU A 219 2.18 2.09 7.19
C LEU A 219 2.27 3.30 6.24
N ARG A 220 2.32 4.52 6.80
CA ARG A 220 2.47 5.75 6.03
C ARG A 220 3.83 5.84 5.34
N GLU A 221 4.90 5.49 6.05
CA GLU A 221 6.26 5.43 5.53
C GLU A 221 6.38 4.41 4.38
N LEU A 222 5.84 3.19 4.56
CA LEU A 222 5.89 2.14 3.55
C LEU A 222 5.08 2.51 2.29
N ASN A 223 3.93 3.15 2.45
CA ASN A 223 3.16 3.70 1.34
C ASN A 223 3.90 4.84 0.64
N GLY A 224 4.57 5.71 1.38
CA GLY A 224 5.40 6.79 0.83
C GLY A 224 6.52 6.25 -0.06
N ARG A 225 7.24 5.22 0.40
CA ARG A 225 8.28 4.54 -0.41
C ARG A 225 7.72 3.93 -1.68
N ARG A 226 6.60 3.22 -1.59
CA ARG A 226 5.93 2.64 -2.77
C ARG A 226 5.52 3.71 -3.78
N GLN A 227 5.01 4.86 -3.33
CA GLN A 227 4.66 5.97 -4.22
C GLN A 227 5.89 6.57 -4.90
N ALA A 228 6.99 6.74 -4.16
CA ALA A 228 8.25 7.22 -4.71
C ALA A 228 8.82 6.25 -5.75
N GLU A 229 8.80 4.94 -5.47
CA GLU A 229 9.20 3.89 -6.43
C GLU A 229 8.35 3.93 -7.71
N GLN A 230 7.03 4.06 -7.58
CA GLN A 230 6.12 4.19 -8.72
C GLN A 230 6.41 5.44 -9.58
N GLU A 231 6.76 6.56 -8.94
CA GLU A 231 7.12 7.78 -9.68
C GLU A 231 8.49 7.63 -10.37
N VAL A 232 9.46 6.96 -9.74
CA VAL A 232 10.74 6.60 -10.37
C VAL A 232 10.51 5.73 -11.59
N ASP A 233 9.64 4.71 -11.50
CA ASP A 233 9.29 3.84 -12.63
C ASP A 233 8.61 4.63 -13.75
N ARG A 234 7.68 5.53 -13.42
CA ARG A 234 7.06 6.45 -14.40
C ARG A 234 8.08 7.35 -15.09
N LEU A 235 9.03 7.91 -14.33
CA LEU A 235 10.07 8.76 -14.89
C LEU A 235 11.04 7.95 -15.77
N LYS A 236 11.38 6.73 -15.34
CA LYS A 236 12.22 5.81 -16.11
C LYS A 236 11.54 5.41 -17.42
N GLU A 237 10.23 5.18 -17.41
CA GLU A 237 9.44 4.92 -18.61
C GLU A 237 9.41 6.14 -19.55
N LYS A 238 9.17 7.34 -19.02
CA LYS A 238 9.23 8.59 -19.81
C LYS A 238 10.62 8.79 -20.44
N MET A 239 11.68 8.51 -19.68
CA MET A 239 13.06 8.56 -20.18
C MET A 239 13.31 7.53 -21.28
N ALA A 240 12.85 6.29 -21.10
CA ALA A 240 12.95 5.25 -22.13
C ALA A 240 12.17 5.64 -23.40
N ARG A 241 10.97 6.21 -23.27
CA ARG A 241 10.18 6.72 -24.41
C ARG A 241 10.91 7.85 -25.15
N LEU A 242 11.51 8.80 -24.43
CA LEU A 242 12.31 9.88 -25.04
C LEU A 242 13.60 9.36 -25.68
N GLU A 243 14.24 8.36 -25.07
CA GLU A 243 15.45 7.74 -25.60
C GLU A 243 15.18 6.95 -26.89
N VAL A 244 14.08 6.20 -26.96
CA VAL A 244 13.62 5.55 -28.20
C VAL A 244 13.33 6.61 -29.28
N GLY A 245 12.69 7.71 -28.91
CA GLY A 245 12.48 8.86 -29.80
C GLY A 245 13.80 9.45 -30.35
N ARG A 246 14.83 9.56 -29.51
CA ARG A 246 16.18 10.04 -29.88
C ARG A 246 17.02 9.03 -30.65
N ARG A 247 16.80 7.72 -30.44
CA ARG A 247 17.51 6.63 -31.15
C ARG A 247 16.94 6.38 -32.53
N THR A 248 15.78 6.95 -32.87
CA THR A 248 15.46 7.21 -34.28
C THR A 248 16.58 8.12 -34.78
N PRO A 249 17.49 7.64 -35.64
CA PRO A 249 18.70 8.36 -35.94
C PRO A 249 18.32 9.75 -36.45
N LEU A 250 18.68 10.77 -35.67
CA LEU A 250 18.77 12.16 -36.12
C LEU A 250 19.92 12.31 -37.13
N ALA A 251 20.30 11.24 -37.84
CA ALA A 251 20.96 11.32 -39.11
C ALA A 251 19.98 12.01 -40.04
N SER A 252 20.23 13.30 -40.26
CA SER A 252 19.60 14.18 -41.23
C SER A 252 18.76 13.42 -42.25
N ASN A 253 17.43 13.58 -42.19
CA ASN A 253 16.47 13.08 -43.17
C ASN A 253 16.70 13.68 -44.58
N LEU A 254 17.83 14.35 -44.81
CA LEU A 254 18.25 14.92 -46.09
C LEU A 254 18.48 13.82 -47.14
N LYS A 255 19.14 12.71 -46.78
CA LYS A 255 19.40 11.62 -47.74
C LYS A 255 18.12 10.89 -48.13
N THR A 256 17.26 10.57 -47.16
CA THR A 256 15.94 9.98 -47.40
C THR A 256 14.98 10.94 -48.10
N ARG A 257 15.08 12.26 -47.88
CA ARG A 257 14.32 13.27 -48.65
C ARG A 257 14.83 13.38 -50.08
N LEU A 258 16.14 13.27 -50.33
CA LEU A 258 16.71 13.19 -51.68
C LEU A 258 16.26 11.92 -52.41
N ASP A 259 16.31 10.76 -51.75
CA ASP A 259 15.85 9.50 -52.34
C ASP A 259 14.32 9.46 -52.53
N LYS A 260 13.54 10.10 -51.66
CA LYS A 260 12.08 10.27 -51.87
C LYS A 260 11.77 11.19 -53.04
N VAL A 261 12.51 12.28 -53.24
CA VAL A 261 12.32 13.14 -54.41
C VAL A 261 12.72 12.39 -55.70
N ALA A 262 13.74 11.55 -55.64
CA ALA A 262 14.14 10.70 -56.76
C ALA A 262 13.15 9.55 -57.06
N THR A 263 12.38 9.09 -56.07
CA THR A 263 11.43 7.96 -56.24
C THR A 263 9.95 8.38 -56.28
N ALA A 264 9.59 9.62 -55.93
CA ALA A 264 8.22 10.12 -55.94
C ALA A 264 7.69 10.48 -57.34
N THR A 265 8.48 10.33 -58.40
CA THR A 265 8.02 10.46 -59.78
C THR A 265 7.33 9.20 -60.33
N ALA A 266 7.24 8.10 -59.58
CA ALA A 266 6.53 6.91 -60.04
C ALA A 266 5.70 6.23 -58.95
N GLY A 267 4.38 6.29 -59.08
CA GLY A 267 3.49 5.22 -58.61
C GLY A 267 2.68 5.51 -57.35
N LYS A 268 1.43 5.94 -57.54
CA LYS A 268 0.33 5.74 -56.59
C LYS A 268 0.08 4.24 -56.42
N GLY A 269 0.50 3.66 -55.30
CA GLY A 269 0.23 2.26 -54.98
C GLY A 269 0.33 2.00 -53.48
N LYS A 270 -0.72 1.40 -52.91
CA LYS A 270 -0.83 0.98 -51.50
C LYS A 270 0.44 0.22 -51.10
N ARG A 271 1.27 0.81 -50.26
CA ARG A 271 2.45 0.12 -49.74
C ARG A 271 2.01 -0.90 -48.69
N PRO A 272 2.42 -2.17 -48.80
CA PRO A 272 2.26 -3.14 -47.72
C PRO A 272 3.00 -2.62 -46.49
N MET A 273 2.37 -2.76 -45.32
CA MET A 273 2.98 -2.46 -44.03
C MET A 273 4.27 -3.27 -43.89
N SER A 274 5.35 -2.63 -43.43
CA SER A 274 6.62 -3.34 -43.25
C SER A 274 6.48 -4.37 -42.11
N PRO A 275 7.12 -5.55 -42.20
CA PRO A 275 7.04 -6.58 -41.15
C PRO A 275 7.53 -6.09 -39.78
N ALA A 276 8.42 -5.09 -39.74
CA ALA A 276 8.85 -4.47 -38.48
C ALA A 276 7.73 -3.66 -37.80
N THR A 277 6.83 -3.05 -38.58
CA THR A 277 5.68 -2.30 -38.05
C THR A 277 4.62 -3.26 -37.49
N GLN A 278 4.41 -4.41 -38.16
CA GLN A 278 3.50 -5.46 -37.68
C GLN A 278 3.98 -6.08 -36.36
N ALA A 279 5.29 -6.26 -36.18
CA ALA A 279 5.84 -6.79 -34.93
C ALA A 279 5.65 -5.82 -33.74
N VAL A 280 5.77 -4.51 -33.96
CA VAL A 280 5.52 -3.50 -32.92
C VAL A 280 4.04 -3.47 -32.55
N GLU A 281 3.15 -3.49 -33.54
CA GLU A 281 1.69 -3.48 -33.32
C GLU A 281 1.19 -4.75 -32.61
N ALA A 282 1.79 -5.91 -32.90
CA ALA A 282 1.49 -7.16 -32.19
C ALA A 282 1.88 -7.08 -30.70
N ASN A 283 3.04 -6.50 -30.38
CA ASN A 283 3.49 -6.32 -28.99
C ASN A 283 2.61 -5.31 -28.25
N ASP A 284 2.22 -4.21 -28.90
CA ASP A 284 1.33 -3.20 -28.31
C ASP A 284 -0.06 -3.77 -28.02
N ARG A 285 -0.57 -4.64 -28.90
CA ARG A 285 -1.84 -5.35 -28.70
C ARG A 285 -1.78 -6.30 -27.52
N GLU A 286 -0.70 -7.07 -27.37
CA GLU A 286 -0.54 -7.99 -26.23
C GLU A 286 -0.46 -7.24 -24.89
N ALA A 287 0.32 -6.16 -24.84
CA ALA A 287 0.41 -5.30 -23.66
C ALA A 287 -0.97 -4.74 -23.27
N PHE A 288 -1.76 -4.28 -24.25
CA PHE A 288 -3.12 -3.81 -24.02
C PHE A 288 -4.05 -4.89 -23.46
N LEU A 289 -3.96 -6.12 -23.96
CA LEU A 289 -4.75 -7.26 -23.44
C LEU A 289 -4.39 -7.55 -21.96
N VAL A 290 -3.11 -7.50 -21.60
CA VAL A 290 -2.66 -7.72 -20.21
C VAL A 290 -3.16 -6.62 -19.27
N ASP A 291 -3.02 -5.35 -19.67
CA ASP A 291 -3.45 -4.22 -18.84
C ASP A 291 -4.97 -4.20 -18.64
N THR A 292 -5.74 -4.51 -19.69
CA THR A 292 -7.20 -4.58 -19.59
C THR A 292 -7.66 -5.76 -18.73
N ARG A 293 -7.01 -6.92 -18.78
CA ARG A 293 -7.28 -8.03 -17.84
C ARG A 293 -7.07 -7.62 -16.38
N ARG A 294 -5.91 -7.03 -16.07
CA ARG A 294 -5.60 -6.53 -14.71
C ARG A 294 -6.63 -5.52 -14.22
N ALA A 295 -7.05 -4.59 -15.08
CA ALA A 295 -8.08 -3.62 -14.72
C ALA A 295 -9.41 -4.30 -14.34
N LEU A 296 -9.84 -5.32 -15.10
CA LEU A 296 -11.09 -6.06 -14.83
C LEU A 296 -11.00 -7.02 -13.64
N GLU A 297 -9.80 -7.49 -13.27
CA GLU A 297 -9.59 -8.30 -12.06
C GLU A 297 -9.91 -7.55 -10.77
N THR A 298 -9.59 -6.25 -10.72
CA THR A 298 -9.81 -5.42 -9.54
C THR A 298 -11.27 -5.00 -9.32
N LEU A 299 -12.14 -5.19 -10.32
CA LEU A 299 -13.54 -4.77 -10.26
C LEU A 299 -14.44 -5.83 -9.61
N LYS A 300 -15.40 -5.36 -8.81
CA LYS A 300 -16.47 -6.20 -8.25
C LYS A 300 -17.43 -6.66 -9.36
N LYS A 301 -18.05 -7.82 -9.15
CA LYS A 301 -18.99 -8.46 -10.10
C LYS A 301 -20.07 -7.51 -10.62
N GLU A 302 -20.66 -6.67 -9.77
CA GLU A 302 -21.73 -5.73 -10.14
C GLU A 302 -21.28 -4.73 -11.23
N LYS A 303 -20.13 -4.07 -11.01
CA LYS A 303 -19.55 -3.14 -11.97
C LYS A 303 -19.18 -3.81 -13.28
N ILE A 304 -18.77 -5.07 -13.21
CA ILE A 304 -18.44 -5.87 -14.38
C ILE A 304 -19.72 -6.11 -15.21
N VAL A 305 -20.83 -6.50 -14.57
CA VAL A 305 -22.13 -6.68 -15.24
C VAL A 305 -22.64 -5.38 -15.88
N GLU A 306 -22.46 -4.23 -15.22
CA GLU A 306 -22.80 -2.92 -15.81
C GLU A 306 -21.99 -2.60 -17.07
N LEU A 307 -20.69 -2.93 -17.09
CA LEU A 307 -19.84 -2.76 -18.28
C LEU A 307 -20.29 -3.68 -19.43
N PHE A 308 -20.72 -4.91 -19.11
CA PHE A 308 -21.28 -5.84 -20.10
C PHE A 308 -22.54 -5.30 -20.77
N ALA A 309 -23.46 -4.75 -19.97
CA ALA A 309 -24.68 -4.12 -20.49
C ALA A 309 -24.36 -2.92 -21.40
N LYS A 310 -23.35 -2.11 -21.04
CA LYS A 310 -22.92 -0.95 -21.84
C LYS A 310 -22.27 -1.33 -23.18
N GLU A 311 -21.51 -2.43 -23.22
CA GLU A 311 -20.78 -2.88 -24.42
C GLU A 311 -21.56 -3.93 -25.24
N GLY A 312 -22.81 -4.22 -24.87
CA GLY A 312 -23.69 -5.15 -25.58
C GLY A 312 -23.11 -6.56 -25.65
N VAL A 313 -22.54 -7.05 -24.55
CA VAL A 313 -22.01 -8.42 -24.44
C VAL A 313 -22.88 -9.20 -23.47
N SER A 314 -23.37 -10.37 -23.90
CA SER A 314 -24.19 -11.25 -23.06
C SER A 314 -23.39 -11.84 -21.91
N TYR A 315 -23.94 -11.79 -20.69
CA TYR A 315 -23.28 -12.35 -19.51
C TYR A 315 -23.33 -13.89 -19.50
N SER A 316 -22.16 -14.54 -19.51
CA SER A 316 -22.00 -15.99 -19.36
C SER A 316 -21.38 -16.34 -17.99
N THR A 317 -20.13 -16.81 -17.95
CA THR A 317 -19.34 -16.95 -16.70
C THR A 317 -18.44 -15.74 -16.51
N LEU A 318 -18.16 -15.37 -15.26
CA LEU A 318 -17.42 -14.14 -14.94
C LEU A 318 -16.05 -14.06 -15.62
N GLU A 319 -15.33 -15.17 -15.73
CA GLU A 319 -14.02 -15.22 -16.38
C GLU A 319 -14.13 -15.15 -17.91
N LYS A 320 -15.06 -15.91 -18.52
CA LYS A 320 -15.28 -15.88 -19.98
C LYS A 320 -15.74 -14.51 -20.44
N THR A 321 -16.63 -13.90 -19.68
CA THR A 321 -17.13 -12.55 -19.96
C THR A 321 -15.98 -11.53 -19.89
N LYS A 322 -15.13 -11.56 -18.85
CA LYS A 322 -13.96 -10.68 -18.76
C LYS A 322 -13.05 -10.80 -20.00
N GLU A 323 -12.79 -12.01 -20.47
CA GLU A 323 -11.99 -12.24 -21.69
C GLU A 323 -12.68 -11.71 -22.95
N GLU A 324 -14.00 -11.92 -23.11
CA GLU A 324 -14.77 -11.38 -24.23
C GLU A 324 -14.75 -9.84 -24.26
N LEU A 325 -14.80 -9.19 -23.10
CA LEU A 325 -14.71 -7.74 -22.97
C LEU A 325 -13.31 -7.22 -23.35
N VAL A 326 -12.27 -7.90 -22.90
CA VAL A 326 -10.87 -7.59 -23.25
C VAL A 326 -10.67 -7.68 -24.77
N LEU A 327 -11.18 -8.74 -25.40
CA LEU A 327 -11.13 -8.92 -26.85
C LEU A 327 -11.90 -7.82 -27.59
N LYS A 328 -13.15 -7.50 -27.18
CA LYS A 328 -13.92 -6.41 -27.79
C LYS A 328 -13.21 -5.07 -27.69
N ARG A 329 -12.65 -4.73 -26.52
CA ARG A 329 -11.90 -3.48 -26.34
C ARG A 329 -10.64 -3.43 -27.19
N ALA A 330 -9.94 -4.55 -27.33
CA ALA A 330 -8.79 -4.65 -28.22
C ALA A 330 -9.20 -4.49 -29.70
N GLU A 331 -10.33 -5.09 -30.12
CA GLU A 331 -10.89 -4.89 -31.47
C GLU A 331 -11.29 -3.43 -31.73
N VAL A 332 -11.80 -2.71 -30.73
CA VAL A 332 -12.12 -1.28 -30.85
C VAL A 332 -10.85 -0.43 -30.91
N ALA A 333 -9.84 -0.73 -30.08
CA ALA A 333 -8.63 0.07 -29.96
C ALA A 333 -7.67 -0.09 -31.14
N PHE A 334 -7.45 -1.33 -31.59
CA PHE A 334 -6.55 -1.64 -32.71
C PHE A 334 -7.29 -1.78 -34.03
N GLY A 335 -8.62 -1.64 -34.00
CA GLY A 335 -9.47 -1.96 -35.14
C GLY A 335 -9.56 -3.46 -35.37
N LYS A 336 -10.67 -3.89 -35.96
CA LYS A 336 -10.77 -5.22 -36.56
C LYS A 336 -9.92 -5.19 -37.83
N ASP A 337 -8.61 -5.35 -37.66
CA ASP A 337 -7.67 -5.33 -38.77
C ASP A 337 -8.17 -6.22 -39.89
N ARG A 338 -7.96 -5.72 -41.11
CA ARG A 338 -8.49 -6.15 -42.41
C ARG A 338 -8.02 -7.54 -42.86
N ILE A 339 -7.76 -8.44 -41.92
CA ILE A 339 -7.24 -9.79 -42.08
C ILE A 339 -8.32 -10.75 -42.62
N GLY A 340 -9.60 -10.37 -42.61
CA GLY A 340 -10.72 -11.29 -42.85
C GLY A 340 -11.62 -11.07 -44.07
N THR A 341 -11.35 -10.13 -44.97
CA THR A 341 -12.11 -10.03 -46.24
C THR A 341 -11.20 -10.20 -47.45
N LEU A 342 -10.41 -11.28 -47.47
CA LEU A 342 -10.04 -11.89 -48.74
C LEU A 342 -11.34 -12.46 -49.32
N LYS A 343 -11.95 -11.72 -50.23
CA LYS A 343 -12.95 -12.24 -51.16
C LYS A 343 -12.36 -13.50 -51.79
N LYS A 344 -12.86 -14.69 -51.38
CA LYS A 344 -12.73 -15.92 -52.16
C LYS A 344 -13.50 -15.70 -53.47
N SER A 345 -12.80 -15.14 -54.44
CA SER A 345 -13.20 -15.17 -55.84
C SER A 345 -13.10 -16.61 -56.33
N GLY A 346 -14.25 -17.30 -56.35
CA GLY A 346 -14.59 -18.31 -57.35
C GLY A 346 -13.80 -19.62 -57.37
N VAL A 347 -14.31 -20.64 -56.67
CA VAL A 347 -14.68 -21.90 -57.34
C VAL A 347 -16.06 -22.29 -56.83
N VAL A 348 -17.02 -22.29 -57.76
CA VAL A 348 -18.37 -22.80 -57.60
C VAL A 348 -18.28 -24.32 -57.47
N LEU A 349 -18.63 -24.85 -56.32
CA LEU A 349 -19.22 -26.19 -56.21
C LEU A 349 -20.56 -25.98 -55.52
N ARG A 350 -21.57 -25.90 -56.37
CA ARG A 350 -22.98 -25.97 -56.04
C ARG A 350 -23.24 -27.41 -55.58
N ASP A 351 -23.57 -27.58 -54.32
CA ASP A 351 -24.51 -28.64 -53.94
C ASP A 351 -25.56 -28.07 -53.00
N VAL A 352 -26.77 -28.45 -53.35
CA VAL A 352 -28.07 -27.97 -52.91
C VAL A 352 -28.46 -28.70 -51.63
N THR A 353 -29.00 -27.98 -50.65
CA THR A 353 -29.99 -28.45 -49.65
C THR A 353 -30.39 -27.20 -48.85
N GLU A 354 -31.42 -26.47 -49.28
CA GLU A 354 -32.85 -26.63 -48.91
C GLU A 354 -33.10 -26.69 -47.39
N ASP A 355 -33.81 -25.64 -46.94
CA ASP A 355 -34.89 -25.63 -45.94
C ASP A 355 -34.75 -24.83 -44.64
N ALA A 356 -35.86 -24.11 -44.41
CA ALA A 356 -36.45 -23.54 -43.19
C ALA A 356 -35.83 -22.24 -42.64
N GLU A 357 -36.49 -21.08 -42.81
CA GLU A 357 -37.58 -20.56 -41.93
C GLU A 357 -37.02 -20.18 -40.53
N GLN A 358 -37.26 -19.05 -39.86
CA GLN A 358 -38.25 -17.96 -39.81
C GLN A 358 -37.48 -16.75 -39.23
N GLY A 359 -37.72 -15.49 -39.59
CA GLY A 359 -38.94 -14.76 -39.29
C GLY A 359 -38.90 -14.20 -37.86
N THR A 360 -38.64 -12.91 -37.70
CA THR A 360 -39.57 -11.96 -37.02
C THR A 360 -38.96 -10.56 -36.89
N ASP A 361 -39.65 -9.63 -37.54
CA ASP A 361 -39.66 -8.20 -37.29
C ASP A 361 -40.17 -7.88 -35.87
N ASN A 362 -39.68 -6.78 -35.29
CA ASN A 362 -40.45 -5.76 -34.56
C ASN A 362 -39.45 -4.70 -34.05
N SER A 363 -39.37 -3.49 -34.63
CA SER A 363 -40.35 -2.38 -34.60
C SER A 363 -40.46 -1.68 -33.24
N THR A 364 -40.00 -0.42 -33.26
CA THR A 364 -40.58 0.81 -32.65
C THR A 364 -40.79 0.95 -31.14
N GLU A 365 -40.19 2.03 -30.59
CA GLU A 365 -40.77 3.09 -29.71
C GLU A 365 -39.58 3.83 -29.05
N VAL A 366 -39.17 5.04 -29.42
CA VAL A 366 -39.78 6.38 -29.17
C VAL A 366 -40.41 6.52 -27.79
N ASN A 367 -39.74 7.25 -26.89
CA ASN A 367 -40.27 8.19 -25.88
C ASN A 367 -39.07 8.82 -25.16
N ASP A 368 -38.74 10.09 -25.41
CA ASP A 368 -39.31 11.33 -24.84
C ASP A 368 -38.86 11.64 -23.40
N ASP A 369 -38.26 12.84 -23.30
CA ASP A 369 -38.27 13.81 -22.22
C ASP A 369 -38.46 13.36 -20.77
N SER A 370 -37.52 13.79 -19.91
CA SER A 370 -37.88 14.67 -18.79
C SER A 370 -36.65 15.35 -18.18
N ALA A 371 -36.73 16.68 -18.20
CA ALA A 371 -35.97 17.58 -17.34
C ALA A 371 -36.53 17.58 -15.92
N HIS A 372 -35.63 17.65 -14.94
CA HIS A 372 -35.82 18.15 -13.56
C HIS A 372 -34.41 18.32 -12.98
N SER A 373 -34.08 19.26 -12.12
CA SER A 373 -34.63 20.56 -11.72
C SER A 373 -33.50 21.25 -10.95
#